data_AF-A0A0H4WXN4-F1
#
_entry.id   AF-A0A0H4WXN4-F1
#
_cell.length_a   1.000
_cell.length_b   1.000
_cell.length_c   1.000
_cell.angle_alpha   90.00
_cell.angle_beta   90.00
_cell.angle_gamma   90.00
#
_symmetry.space_group_name_H-M   'P 1'
#
loop_
_entity.id
_entity.type
_entity.pdbx_description
1 polymer ?
#
loop_
_entity_poly.entity_id
_entity_poly.type
_entity_poly.pdbx_seq_one_letter_code
_entity_poly.pdbx_strand_id
1 'polypeptide(L)'
;MLATPAHLVEELPNGSVLLVLWPTASDFASDEARVAQAQAHVHLRPDFDFDTVLRTLRERSAALIPVEPRFHPDVAPFLSRLPDEFSISERQRKIAELNAFRPPVPEEWLPVAHPSDVANPERVLESYGDLSEGLVAVLHTDVPSIMKETPESLTDLDVHFWKTHFPERYTRDVLDGHTIPALGAYLGDVLVRRLGGTWVLRQKMEESQVRVGKRVWLPFLRARRYMQSRQSLLDYSLTQFFHEAERYRA
;
A
#
# COMPACT_ATOMS: atom_id res chain seq x y z
N MET A 1 -33.63 -23.19 -11.32
CA MET A 1 -34.44 -21.96 -11.41
C MET A 1 -33.89 -20.98 -10.38
N LEU A 2 -33.49 -19.79 -10.82
CA LEU A 2 -33.00 -18.71 -9.95
C LEU A 2 -34.24 -17.95 -9.45
N ALA A 3 -34.55 -18.03 -8.15
CA ALA A 3 -35.65 -17.30 -7.55
C ALA A 3 -35.17 -15.91 -7.09
N THR A 4 -35.84 -14.85 -7.55
CA THR A 4 -35.62 -13.47 -7.10
C THR A 4 -36.15 -13.34 -5.66
N PRO A 5 -35.35 -12.88 -4.68
CA PRO A 5 -35.82 -12.71 -3.31
C PRO A 5 -36.89 -11.62 -3.22
N ALA A 6 -38.04 -11.93 -2.61
CA ALA A 6 -39.12 -11.00 -2.32
C ALA A 6 -39.52 -11.11 -0.85
N HIS A 7 -39.70 -9.97 -0.19
CA HIS A 7 -40.10 -9.80 1.21
C HIS A 7 -41.59 -10.06 1.44
N LEU A 8 -42.41 -9.81 0.42
CA LEU A 8 -43.82 -10.21 0.39
C LEU A 8 -44.13 -10.72 -1.00
N VAL A 9 -44.82 -11.85 -1.04
CA VAL A 9 -45.44 -12.42 -2.24
C VAL A 9 -46.92 -12.59 -1.91
N GLU A 10 -47.77 -11.75 -2.48
CA GLU A 10 -49.23 -11.81 -2.24
C GLU A 10 -49.97 -11.98 -3.57
N GLU A 11 -50.88 -12.95 -3.63
CA GLU A 11 -51.74 -13.18 -4.79
C GLU A 11 -52.96 -12.25 -4.73
N LEU A 12 -53.11 -11.39 -5.74
CA LEU A 12 -54.21 -10.45 -5.85
C LEU A 12 -55.45 -11.13 -6.45
N PRO A 13 -56.68 -10.66 -6.15
CA PRO A 13 -57.93 -11.30 -6.60
C PRO A 13 -58.09 -11.43 -8.12
N ASN A 14 -57.31 -10.69 -8.90
CA ASN A 14 -57.29 -10.74 -10.37
C ASN A 14 -56.23 -11.71 -10.94
N GLY A 15 -55.58 -12.52 -10.09
CA GLY A 15 -54.51 -13.44 -10.47
C GLY A 15 -53.15 -12.79 -10.70
N SER A 16 -52.98 -11.50 -10.37
CA SER A 16 -51.67 -10.84 -10.34
C SER A 16 -50.94 -11.17 -9.03
N VAL A 17 -49.62 -11.02 -9.01
CA VAL A 17 -48.81 -11.23 -7.79
C VAL A 17 -48.13 -9.92 -7.41
N LEU A 18 -48.32 -9.47 -6.16
CA LEU A 18 -47.55 -8.39 -5.56
C LEU A 18 -46.22 -8.96 -5.05
N LEU A 19 -45.11 -8.43 -5.59
CA LEU A 19 -43.75 -8.75 -5.17
C LEU A 19 -43.14 -7.53 -4.49
N VAL A 20 -42.98 -7.58 -3.17
CA VAL A 20 -42.30 -6.51 -2.42
C VAL A 20 -40.82 -6.83 -2.35
N LEU A 21 -40.00 -5.98 -2.97
CA LEU A 21 -38.53 -6.12 -3.03
C LEU A 21 -37.83 -5.31 -1.91
N TRP A 22 -38.55 -4.99 -0.83
CA TRP A 22 -38.06 -4.18 0.27
C TRP A 22 -37.53 -5.08 1.38
N PRO A 23 -36.40 -4.75 2.04
CA PRO A 23 -35.57 -3.58 1.79
C PRO A 23 -34.70 -3.69 0.54
N THR A 24 -34.39 -2.53 -0.03
CA THR A 24 -33.61 -2.37 -1.25
C THR A 24 -32.14 -2.67 -1.00
N ALA A 25 -31.37 -2.87 -2.09
CA ALA A 25 -29.93 -3.12 -1.99
C ALA A 25 -29.15 -2.01 -1.27
N SER A 26 -29.66 -0.77 -1.26
CA SER A 26 -29.08 0.36 -0.51
C SER A 26 -29.18 0.21 1.01
N ASP A 27 -30.21 -0.50 1.49
CA ASP A 27 -30.49 -0.70 2.92
C ASP A 27 -29.88 -2.01 3.43
N PHE A 28 -28.91 -2.58 2.70
CA PHE A 28 -28.34 -3.88 3.05
C PHE A 28 -27.72 -3.91 4.46
N ALA A 29 -27.34 -2.76 5.03
CA ALA A 29 -26.78 -2.70 6.38
C ALA A 29 -27.84 -2.49 7.48
N SER A 30 -29.11 -2.23 7.15
CA SER A 30 -30.17 -2.01 8.14
C SER A 30 -30.57 -3.30 8.84
N ASP A 31 -31.03 -3.17 10.09
CA ASP A 31 -31.44 -4.34 10.87
C ASP A 31 -32.70 -4.97 10.28
N GLU A 32 -33.63 -4.14 9.84
CA GLU A 32 -34.87 -4.53 9.17
C GLU A 32 -34.58 -5.37 7.92
N ALA A 33 -33.51 -5.02 7.18
CA ALA A 33 -33.07 -5.80 6.03
C ALA A 33 -32.51 -7.15 6.39
N ARG A 34 -31.71 -7.24 7.46
CA ARG A 34 -31.14 -8.50 7.89
C ARG A 34 -32.23 -9.43 8.44
N VAL A 35 -33.20 -8.90 9.17
CA VAL A 35 -34.37 -9.65 9.66
C VAL A 35 -35.22 -10.18 8.51
N ALA A 36 -35.63 -9.32 7.57
CA ALA A 36 -36.42 -9.72 6.41
C ALA A 36 -35.70 -10.80 5.57
N GLN A 37 -34.39 -10.62 5.34
CA GLN A 37 -33.59 -11.60 4.61
C GLN A 37 -33.47 -12.93 5.38
N ALA A 38 -33.27 -12.91 6.70
CA ALA A 38 -33.20 -14.12 7.52
C ALA A 38 -34.52 -14.90 7.50
N GLN A 39 -35.67 -14.20 7.57
CA GLN A 39 -37.00 -14.81 7.48
C GLN A 39 -37.20 -15.53 6.13
N ALA A 40 -36.84 -14.87 5.03
CA ALA A 40 -36.92 -15.47 3.70
C ALA A 40 -36.01 -16.71 3.56
N HIS A 41 -34.79 -16.65 4.11
CA HIS A 41 -33.85 -17.77 4.07
C HIS A 41 -34.37 -19.01 4.80
N VAL A 42 -34.91 -18.85 6.02
CA VAL A 42 -35.46 -19.98 6.79
C VAL A 42 -36.74 -20.51 6.17
N HIS A 43 -37.58 -19.65 5.57
CA HIS A 43 -38.78 -20.09 4.86
C HIS A 43 -38.44 -21.00 3.66
N LEU A 44 -37.41 -20.64 2.89
CA LEU A 44 -36.95 -21.43 1.73
C LEU A 44 -36.09 -22.65 2.14
N ARG A 45 -35.46 -22.60 3.31
CA ARG A 45 -34.58 -23.64 3.87
C ARG A 45 -34.90 -23.87 5.35
N PRO A 46 -35.92 -24.70 5.64
CA PRO A 46 -36.39 -24.94 7.01
C PRO A 46 -35.37 -25.62 7.92
N ASP A 47 -34.29 -26.16 7.35
CA ASP A 47 -33.16 -26.74 8.06
C ASP A 47 -32.25 -25.70 8.73
N PHE A 48 -32.41 -24.41 8.40
CA PHE A 48 -31.63 -23.33 8.99
C PHE A 48 -32.29 -22.72 10.21
N ASP A 49 -31.46 -22.43 11.22
CA ASP A 49 -31.84 -21.68 12.41
C ASP A 49 -31.85 -20.17 12.14
N PHE A 50 -32.94 -19.50 12.51
CA PHE A 50 -33.14 -18.08 12.25
C PHE A 50 -32.07 -17.21 12.90
N ASP A 51 -31.77 -17.44 14.19
CA ASP A 51 -30.82 -16.60 14.93
C ASP A 51 -29.40 -16.73 14.38
N THR A 52 -29.00 -17.95 13.99
CA THR A 52 -27.72 -18.21 13.36
C THR A 52 -27.60 -17.53 11.99
N VAL A 53 -28.65 -17.58 11.16
CA VAL A 53 -28.69 -16.89 9.87
C VAL A 53 -28.63 -15.38 10.06
N LEU A 54 -29.44 -14.83 10.96
CA LEU A 54 -29.49 -13.39 11.24
C LEU A 54 -28.14 -12.86 11.73
N ARG A 55 -27.50 -13.56 12.68
CA ARG A 55 -26.15 -13.22 13.16
C ARG A 55 -25.14 -13.18 12.01
N THR A 56 -25.11 -14.23 11.19
CA THR A 56 -24.18 -14.33 10.05
C THR A 56 -24.40 -13.19 9.05
N LEU A 57 -25.66 -12.84 8.79
CA LEU A 57 -26.01 -11.75 7.89
C LEU A 57 -25.58 -10.39 8.46
N ARG A 58 -25.77 -10.15 9.77
CA ARG A 58 -25.31 -8.93 10.45
C ARG A 58 -23.80 -8.79 10.41
N GLU A 59 -23.06 -9.87 10.67
CA GLU A 59 -21.59 -9.89 10.61
C GLU A 59 -21.08 -9.56 9.19
N ARG A 60 -21.71 -10.13 8.16
CA ARG A 60 -21.37 -9.83 6.76
C ARG A 60 -21.65 -8.37 6.39
N SER A 61 -22.79 -7.82 6.79
CA SER A 61 -23.10 -6.42 6.52
C SER A 61 -22.12 -5.50 7.24
N ALA A 62 -21.80 -5.78 8.51
CA ALA A 62 -20.82 -5.01 9.26
C ALA A 62 -19.44 -4.96 8.58
N ALA A 63 -19.02 -6.06 7.93
CA ALA A 63 -17.77 -6.10 7.16
C ALA A 63 -17.80 -5.29 5.85
N LEU A 64 -18.98 -4.91 5.37
CA LEU A 64 -19.19 -4.20 4.10
C LEU A 64 -19.62 -2.73 4.29
N ILE A 65 -19.89 -2.29 5.52
CA ILE A 65 -20.19 -0.89 5.82
C ILE A 65 -19.01 -0.02 5.33
N PRO A 66 -19.25 0.98 4.47
CA PRO A 66 -18.18 1.84 3.96
C PRO A 66 -17.40 2.52 5.09
N VAL A 67 -16.07 2.41 5.02
CA VAL A 67 -15.12 3.11 5.87
C VAL A 67 -14.46 4.21 5.05
N GLU A 68 -14.55 5.44 5.52
CA GLU A 68 -13.92 6.58 4.84
C GLU A 68 -12.38 6.48 4.94
N PRO A 69 -11.64 6.54 3.81
CA PRO A 69 -10.18 6.58 3.83
C PRO A 69 -9.64 7.86 4.49
N ARG A 70 -8.83 7.69 5.54
CA ARG A 70 -8.18 8.76 6.33
C ARG A 70 -6.74 8.39 6.66
N PHE A 71 -6.00 8.01 5.62
CA PHE A 71 -4.62 7.54 5.73
C PHE A 71 -3.67 8.62 6.25
N HIS A 72 -2.58 8.21 6.88
CA HIS A 72 -1.53 9.12 7.33
C HIS A 72 -0.93 9.89 6.13
N PRO A 73 -0.78 11.23 6.20
CA PRO A 73 -0.43 12.06 5.04
C PRO A 73 0.87 11.62 4.34
N ASP A 74 1.90 11.26 5.11
CA ASP A 74 3.23 10.88 4.61
C ASP A 74 3.24 9.60 3.76
N VAL A 75 2.21 8.77 3.89
CA VAL A 75 2.04 7.52 3.13
C VAL A 75 0.72 7.48 2.39
N ALA A 76 -0.10 8.54 2.43
CA ALA A 76 -1.41 8.57 1.79
C ALA A 76 -1.34 8.34 0.27
N PRO A 77 -0.38 8.89 -0.49
CA PRO A 77 -0.25 8.60 -1.92
C PRO A 77 -0.06 7.11 -2.23
N PHE A 78 0.63 6.38 -1.36
CA PHE A 78 0.81 4.94 -1.44
C PHE A 78 -0.44 4.18 -0.98
N LEU A 79 -0.92 4.44 0.23
CA LEU A 79 -2.02 3.68 0.85
C LEU A 79 -3.34 3.87 0.11
N SER A 80 -3.58 5.02 -0.51
CA SER A 80 -4.78 5.27 -1.34
C SER A 80 -4.96 4.32 -2.52
N ARG A 81 -3.90 3.64 -2.96
CA ARG A 81 -3.91 2.74 -4.11
C ARG A 81 -4.01 1.26 -3.74
N LEU A 82 -3.99 0.93 -2.45
CA LEU A 82 -4.10 -0.45 -1.95
C LEU A 82 -5.54 -0.98 -1.82
N PRO A 83 -6.58 -0.17 -1.51
CA PRO A 83 -7.95 -0.67 -1.32
C PRO A 83 -8.50 -1.51 -2.47
N ASP A 84 -8.12 -1.19 -3.70
CA ASP A 84 -8.59 -1.89 -4.90
C ASP A 84 -7.94 -3.28 -5.08
N GLU A 85 -6.84 -3.55 -4.39
CA GLU A 85 -6.15 -4.85 -4.41
C GLU A 85 -6.79 -5.87 -3.45
N PHE A 86 -7.61 -5.41 -2.52
CA PHE A 86 -8.30 -6.29 -1.59
C PHE A 86 -9.64 -6.76 -2.15
N SER A 87 -10.02 -7.98 -1.75
CA SER A 87 -11.36 -8.50 -2.02
C SER A 87 -12.42 -7.56 -1.43
N ILE A 88 -13.57 -7.43 -2.09
CA ILE A 88 -14.67 -6.54 -1.63
C ILE A 88 -15.06 -6.84 -0.18
N SER A 89 -15.03 -8.12 0.21
CA SER A 89 -15.32 -8.60 1.57
C SER A 89 -14.32 -8.15 2.65
N GLU A 90 -13.09 -7.82 2.26
CA GLU A 90 -12.02 -7.43 3.18
C GLU A 90 -11.67 -5.94 3.09
N ARG A 91 -12.06 -5.29 1.98
CA ARG A 91 -11.69 -3.92 1.67
C ARG A 91 -11.96 -2.95 2.82
N GLN A 92 -13.15 -2.97 3.40
CA GLN A 92 -13.50 -2.01 4.47
C GLN A 92 -12.69 -2.25 5.74
N ARG A 93 -12.46 -3.51 6.11
CA ARG A 93 -11.57 -3.88 7.21
C ARG A 93 -10.15 -3.41 6.94
N LYS A 94 -9.64 -3.62 5.73
CA LYS A 94 -8.29 -3.21 5.34
C LYS A 94 -8.14 -1.68 5.31
N ILE A 95 -9.15 -0.95 4.85
CA ILE A 95 -9.17 0.52 4.97
C ILE A 95 -9.10 0.94 6.44
N ALA A 96 -9.87 0.31 7.33
CA ALA A 96 -9.81 0.60 8.76
C ALA A 96 -8.43 0.31 9.38
N GLU A 97 -7.81 -0.82 9.03
CA GLU A 97 -6.44 -1.17 9.43
C GLU A 97 -5.43 -0.11 8.95
N LEU A 98 -5.49 0.28 7.67
CA LEU A 98 -4.63 1.29 7.07
C LEU A 98 -4.87 2.70 7.63
N ASN A 99 -6.10 3.03 8.03
CA ASN A 99 -6.42 4.28 8.73
C ASN A 99 -5.78 4.33 10.13
N ALA A 100 -5.73 3.20 10.83
CA ALA A 100 -5.11 3.08 12.14
C ALA A 100 -3.58 3.03 12.07
N PHE A 101 -3.02 2.64 10.93
CA PHE A 101 -1.58 2.55 10.73
C PHE A 101 -0.89 3.91 10.89
N ARG A 102 0.19 3.90 11.68
CA ARG A 102 1.10 5.03 11.88
C ARG A 102 2.48 4.60 11.40
N PRO A 103 2.98 5.16 10.29
CA PRO A 103 4.30 4.78 9.82
C PRO A 103 5.35 5.26 10.83
N PRO A 104 6.37 4.45 11.15
CA PRO A 104 7.45 4.86 12.05
C PRO A 104 8.21 6.03 11.41
N VAL A 105 8.68 6.97 12.24
CA VAL A 105 9.46 8.11 11.73
C VAL A 105 10.77 7.58 11.13
N PRO A 106 11.18 8.03 9.92
CA PRO A 106 12.44 7.61 9.35
C PRO A 106 13.62 7.93 10.27
N GLU A 107 14.40 6.90 10.60
CA GLU A 107 15.61 7.01 11.42
C GLU A 107 16.88 7.04 10.57
N GLU A 108 16.77 6.79 9.26
CA GLU A 108 17.90 6.72 8.34
C GLU A 108 18.39 8.12 7.93
N TRP A 109 18.69 8.96 8.92
CA TRP A 109 19.29 10.28 8.75
C TRP A 109 20.26 10.63 9.89
N LEU A 110 21.20 11.54 9.63
CA LEU A 110 22.10 12.10 10.64
C LEU A 110 22.09 13.65 10.57
N PRO A 111 22.36 14.34 11.69
CA PRO A 111 22.37 15.81 11.72
C PRO A 111 23.56 16.42 10.98
N VAL A 112 24.66 15.68 10.84
CA VAL A 112 25.87 16.14 10.15
C VAL A 112 26.45 14.98 9.37
N ALA A 113 26.93 15.28 8.16
CA ALA A 113 27.58 14.30 7.32
C ALA A 113 28.90 13.82 7.94
N HIS A 114 29.18 12.52 7.84
CA HIS A 114 30.56 12.07 7.98
C HIS A 114 31.35 12.44 6.71
N PRO A 115 32.63 12.82 6.81
CA PRO A 115 33.42 13.14 5.62
C PRO A 115 33.50 11.92 4.69
N SER A 116 33.63 12.14 3.39
CA SER A 116 33.85 11.02 2.46
C SER A 116 35.16 10.30 2.81
N ASP A 117 35.14 8.97 2.84
CA ASP A 117 36.30 8.11 3.04
C ASP A 117 36.64 7.28 1.79
N VAL A 118 36.05 7.65 0.65
CA VAL A 118 36.28 7.01 -0.65
C VAL A 118 37.46 7.66 -1.37
N ALA A 119 38.40 6.84 -1.85
CA ALA A 119 39.59 7.31 -2.57
C ALA A 119 39.28 7.91 -3.95
N ASN A 120 38.29 7.36 -4.67
CA ASN A 120 37.84 7.86 -5.97
C ASN A 120 36.31 8.06 -5.98
N PRO A 121 35.82 9.24 -5.61
CA PRO A 121 34.39 9.52 -5.57
C PRO A 121 33.68 9.44 -6.92
N GLU A 122 34.35 9.85 -8.01
CA GLU A 122 33.76 9.85 -9.37
C GLU A 122 33.39 8.44 -9.81
N ARG A 123 34.30 7.48 -9.60
CA ARG A 123 34.06 6.07 -9.93
C ARG A 123 32.91 5.46 -9.12
N VAL A 124 32.77 5.84 -7.86
CA VAL A 124 31.68 5.33 -7.02
C VAL A 124 30.34 5.94 -7.44
N LEU A 125 30.31 7.22 -7.81
CA LEU A 125 29.12 7.86 -8.37
C LEU A 125 28.69 7.22 -9.69
N GLU A 126 29.63 6.95 -10.59
CA GLU A 126 29.36 6.21 -11.84
C GLU A 126 28.73 4.85 -11.54
N SER A 127 29.31 4.09 -10.62
CA SER A 127 28.76 2.80 -10.19
C SER A 127 27.36 2.90 -9.58
N TYR A 128 27.02 3.99 -8.87
CA TYR A 128 25.66 4.20 -8.37
C TYR A 128 24.70 4.56 -9.51
N GLY A 129 25.15 5.34 -10.49
CA GLY A 129 24.42 5.58 -11.73
C GLY A 129 24.06 4.27 -12.43
N ASP A 130 25.04 3.39 -12.65
CA ASP A 130 24.82 2.07 -13.27
C ASP A 130 23.79 1.21 -12.50
N LEU A 131 23.85 1.25 -11.17
CA LEU A 131 22.90 0.53 -10.30
C LEU A 131 21.47 1.08 -10.44
N SER A 132 21.34 2.41 -10.44
CA SER A 132 20.08 3.13 -10.62
C SER A 132 19.47 2.84 -12.00
N GLU A 133 20.29 2.92 -13.06
CA GLU A 133 19.90 2.56 -14.43
C GLU A 133 19.50 1.08 -14.55
N GLY A 134 20.20 0.18 -13.86
CA GLY A 134 19.85 -1.23 -13.79
C GLY A 134 18.44 -1.47 -13.21
N LEU A 135 18.07 -0.73 -12.16
CA LEU A 135 16.71 -0.79 -11.60
C LEU A 135 15.67 -0.35 -12.62
N VAL A 136 15.92 0.78 -13.29
CA VAL A 136 15.05 1.33 -14.34
C VAL A 136 14.90 0.33 -15.48
N ALA A 137 16.00 -0.26 -15.95
CA ALA A 137 15.98 -1.23 -17.03
C ALA A 137 15.10 -2.44 -16.71
N VAL A 138 15.12 -2.92 -15.46
CA VAL A 138 14.30 -4.08 -15.05
C VAL A 138 12.84 -3.71 -14.82
N LEU A 139 12.55 -2.52 -14.26
CA LEU A 139 11.20 -2.19 -13.78
C LEU A 139 10.42 -1.23 -14.68
N HIS A 140 11.01 -0.61 -15.70
CA HIS A 140 10.33 0.42 -16.52
C HIS A 140 9.07 -0.08 -17.24
N THR A 141 8.92 -1.38 -17.47
CA THR A 141 7.70 -1.93 -18.06
C THR A 141 6.56 -1.98 -17.05
N ASP A 142 6.83 -2.45 -15.83
CA ASP A 142 5.81 -2.57 -14.78
C ASP A 142 5.58 -1.26 -14.01
N VAL A 143 6.60 -0.41 -13.96
CA VAL A 143 6.62 0.89 -13.28
C VAL A 143 7.18 1.97 -14.24
N PRO A 144 6.41 2.43 -15.25
CA PRO A 144 6.92 3.35 -16.27
C PRO A 144 7.38 4.71 -15.74
N SER A 145 6.83 5.16 -14.61
CA SER A 145 7.23 6.40 -13.95
C SER A 145 8.67 6.36 -13.45
N ILE A 146 9.26 5.17 -13.26
CA ILE A 146 10.63 5.01 -12.75
C ILE A 146 11.67 5.75 -13.60
N MET A 147 11.44 5.83 -14.92
CA MET A 147 12.30 6.56 -15.86
C MET A 147 12.33 8.08 -15.61
N LYS A 148 11.33 8.62 -14.92
CA LYS A 148 11.24 10.06 -14.66
C LYS A 148 11.91 10.46 -13.35
N GLU A 149 12.22 9.51 -12.46
CA GLU A 149 12.84 9.77 -11.16
C GLU A 149 12.11 10.88 -10.38
N THR A 150 10.79 10.77 -10.26
CA THR A 150 9.94 11.75 -9.56
C THR A 150 9.54 11.22 -8.17
N PRO A 151 9.00 12.07 -7.28
CA PRO A 151 8.43 11.57 -6.03
C PRO A 151 7.36 10.50 -6.28
N GLU A 152 6.55 10.66 -7.34
CA GLU A 152 5.52 9.70 -7.71
C GLU A 152 6.10 8.34 -8.13
N SER A 153 7.30 8.29 -8.71
CA SER A 153 7.91 6.99 -9.06
C SER A 153 8.30 6.18 -7.84
N LEU A 154 8.65 6.82 -6.72
CA LEU A 154 8.86 6.14 -5.43
C LEU A 154 7.55 5.56 -4.89
N THR A 155 6.44 6.29 -5.03
CA THR A 155 5.09 5.77 -4.70
C THR A 155 4.71 4.61 -5.59
N ASP A 156 4.99 4.69 -6.89
CA ASP A 156 4.66 3.61 -7.81
C ASP A 156 5.50 2.35 -7.52
N LEU A 157 6.76 2.51 -7.09
CA LEU A 157 7.60 1.42 -6.58
C LEU A 157 7.04 0.82 -5.29
N ASP A 158 6.62 1.64 -4.31
CA ASP A 158 5.95 1.17 -3.09
C ASP A 158 4.74 0.28 -3.41
N VAL A 159 3.90 0.75 -4.32
CA VAL A 159 2.72 0.01 -4.81
C VAL A 159 3.12 -1.29 -5.50
N HIS A 160 4.06 -1.24 -6.45
CA HIS A 160 4.48 -2.40 -7.23
C HIS A 160 5.06 -3.50 -6.34
N PHE A 161 6.00 -3.15 -5.46
CA PHE A 161 6.64 -4.13 -4.59
C PHE A 161 5.68 -4.73 -3.58
N TRP A 162 4.72 -3.94 -3.08
CA TRP A 162 3.70 -4.46 -2.17
C TRP A 162 2.74 -5.42 -2.86
N LYS A 163 2.26 -5.09 -4.07
CA LYS A 163 1.35 -5.93 -4.85
C LYS A 163 1.99 -7.26 -5.22
N THR A 164 3.24 -7.22 -5.65
CA THR A 164 3.99 -8.40 -6.10
C THR A 164 4.55 -9.26 -4.97
N HIS A 165 4.39 -8.83 -3.71
CA HIS A 165 4.99 -9.47 -2.53
C HIS A 165 6.51 -9.62 -2.70
N PHE A 166 7.15 -8.59 -3.26
CA PHE A 166 8.48 -8.70 -3.83
C PHE A 166 9.55 -9.22 -2.84
N PRO A 167 9.64 -8.74 -1.58
CA PRO A 167 10.65 -9.23 -0.64
C PRO A 167 10.54 -10.73 -0.32
N GLU A 168 9.35 -11.30 -0.45
CA GLU A 168 9.06 -12.70 -0.13
C GLU A 168 9.25 -13.63 -1.35
N ARG A 169 9.29 -13.06 -2.56
CA ARG A 169 9.40 -13.79 -3.82
C ARG A 169 10.83 -14.17 -4.19
N TYR A 170 11.82 -13.41 -3.70
CA TYR A 170 13.23 -13.57 -4.05
C TYR A 170 14.07 -13.97 -2.84
N THR A 171 15.17 -14.69 -3.08
CA THR A 171 16.12 -15.04 -2.03
C THR A 171 16.88 -13.81 -1.53
N ARG A 172 17.36 -13.87 -0.28
CA ARG A 172 18.18 -12.79 0.29
C ARG A 172 19.40 -12.47 -0.56
N ASP A 173 20.10 -13.48 -1.09
CA ASP A 173 21.27 -13.26 -1.93
C ASP A 173 20.95 -12.44 -3.19
N VAL A 174 19.80 -12.66 -3.82
CA VAL A 174 19.36 -11.89 -4.98
C VAL A 174 19.00 -10.46 -4.58
N LEU A 175 18.26 -10.29 -3.48
CA LEU A 175 17.87 -8.97 -3.00
C LEU A 175 19.10 -8.15 -2.57
N ASP A 176 19.97 -8.72 -1.75
CA ASP A 176 21.16 -8.07 -1.20
C ASP A 176 22.22 -7.81 -2.29
N GLY A 177 22.34 -8.67 -3.30
CA GLY A 177 23.30 -8.52 -4.39
C GLY A 177 22.88 -7.57 -5.51
N HIS A 178 21.57 -7.38 -5.72
CA HIS A 178 21.07 -6.65 -6.90
C HIS A 178 20.01 -5.60 -6.56
N THR A 179 18.86 -6.01 -6.02
CA THR A 179 17.71 -5.10 -5.88
C THR A 179 17.93 -4.02 -4.84
N ILE A 180 18.44 -4.37 -3.65
CA ILE A 180 18.67 -3.43 -2.55
C ILE A 180 19.71 -2.36 -2.93
N PRO A 181 20.89 -2.72 -3.50
CA PRO A 181 21.83 -1.73 -4.01
C PRO A 181 21.21 -0.82 -5.07
N ALA A 182 20.54 -1.40 -6.07
CA ALA A 182 19.92 -0.66 -7.17
C ALA A 182 18.84 0.32 -6.68
N LEU A 183 18.01 -0.12 -5.72
CA LEU A 183 16.99 0.71 -5.09
C LEU A 183 17.57 1.83 -4.23
N GLY A 184 18.64 1.55 -3.48
CA GLY A 184 19.34 2.57 -2.68
C GLY A 184 19.97 3.64 -3.55
N ALA A 185 20.58 3.26 -4.68
CA ALA A 185 21.12 4.21 -5.65
C ALA A 185 20.01 5.07 -6.27
N TYR A 186 18.94 4.43 -6.76
CA TYR A 186 17.78 5.12 -7.33
C TYR A 186 17.14 6.12 -6.37
N LEU A 187 16.89 5.71 -5.12
CA LEU A 187 16.35 6.58 -4.09
C LEU A 187 17.26 7.79 -3.86
N GLY A 188 18.57 7.58 -3.79
CA GLY A 188 19.53 8.67 -3.64
C GLY A 188 19.54 9.64 -4.82
N ASP A 189 19.45 9.13 -6.05
CA ASP A 189 19.36 9.96 -7.26
C ASP A 189 18.10 10.82 -7.27
N VAL A 190 16.95 10.27 -6.87
CA VAL A 190 15.71 11.04 -6.73
C VAL A 190 15.89 12.17 -5.72
N LEU A 191 16.55 11.94 -4.57
CA LEU A 191 16.82 13.00 -3.59
C LEU A 191 17.76 14.07 -4.16
N VAL A 192 18.83 13.68 -4.87
CA VAL A 192 19.75 14.61 -5.53
C VAL A 192 19.00 15.48 -6.55
N ARG A 193 18.26 14.86 -7.46
CA ARG A 193 17.61 15.56 -8.57
C ARG A 193 16.39 16.38 -8.15
N ARG A 194 15.61 15.92 -7.18
CA ARG A 194 14.35 16.57 -6.78
C ARG A 194 14.49 17.52 -5.60
N LEU A 195 15.39 17.22 -4.67
CA LEU A 195 15.59 18.05 -3.48
C LEU A 195 16.88 18.88 -3.53
N GLY A 196 17.66 18.78 -4.61
CA GLY A 196 18.96 19.46 -4.73
C GLY A 196 20.01 18.87 -3.81
N GLY A 197 19.87 17.57 -3.50
CA GLY A 197 20.78 16.88 -2.59
C GLY A 197 22.19 16.72 -3.15
N THR A 198 23.15 16.40 -2.28
CA THR A 198 24.53 16.09 -2.70
C THR A 198 25.00 14.81 -2.05
N TRP A 199 25.53 13.89 -2.86
CA TRP A 199 26.12 12.66 -2.38
C TRP A 199 27.33 12.91 -1.46
N VAL A 200 27.38 12.16 -0.37
CA VAL A 200 28.53 12.02 0.53
C VAL A 200 28.84 10.53 0.61
N LEU A 201 29.80 10.12 -0.20
CA LEU A 201 30.08 8.71 -0.45
C LEU A 201 30.87 8.08 0.69
N ARG A 202 30.62 6.81 0.93
CA ARG A 202 31.28 6.03 1.97
C ARG A 202 31.80 4.72 1.41
N GLN A 203 32.88 4.19 1.98
CA GLN A 203 33.43 2.88 1.60
C GLN A 203 32.39 1.78 1.79
N LYS A 204 31.64 1.83 2.90
CA LYS A 204 30.48 0.97 3.11
C LYS A 204 29.25 1.62 2.48
N MET A 205 28.70 0.99 1.46
CA MET A 205 27.56 1.52 0.68
C MET A 205 26.35 1.90 1.53
N GLU A 206 26.00 1.11 2.54
CA GLU A 206 24.89 1.43 3.47
C GLU A 206 25.10 2.72 4.27
N GLU A 207 26.35 3.16 4.42
CA GLU A 207 26.69 4.41 5.09
C GLU A 207 26.68 5.61 4.13
N SER A 208 26.66 5.39 2.81
CA SER A 208 26.62 6.46 1.81
C SER A 208 25.36 7.31 1.99
N GLN A 209 25.53 8.63 1.85
CA GLN A 209 24.57 9.61 2.32
C GLN A 209 24.20 10.59 1.22
N VAL A 210 23.00 11.15 1.28
CA VAL A 210 22.60 12.31 0.49
C VAL A 210 22.32 13.46 1.43
N ARG A 211 23.10 14.53 1.34
CA ARG A 211 22.86 15.76 2.09
C ARG A 211 21.69 16.52 1.47
N VAL A 212 20.64 16.78 2.24
CA VAL A 212 19.50 17.64 1.87
C VAL A 212 19.32 18.67 2.97
N GLY A 213 19.48 19.95 2.61
CA GLY A 213 19.54 21.06 3.57
C GLY A 213 20.58 20.80 4.66
N LYS A 214 20.14 20.76 5.92
CA LYS A 214 21.00 20.56 7.10
C LYS A 214 21.16 19.10 7.53
N ARG A 215 20.48 18.15 6.89
CA ARG A 215 20.53 16.73 7.25
C ARG A 215 21.18 15.90 6.17
N VAL A 216 21.65 14.72 6.55
CA VAL A 216 22.07 13.68 5.61
C VAL A 216 21.15 12.48 5.74
N TRP A 217 20.80 11.88 4.61
CA TRP A 217 19.86 10.77 4.49
C TRP A 217 20.61 9.53 3.99
N LEU A 218 20.30 8.35 4.50
CA LEU A 218 20.99 7.10 4.16
C LEU A 218 20.11 6.22 3.25
N PRO A 219 20.10 6.44 1.93
CA PRO A 219 19.15 5.77 1.03
C PRO A 219 19.40 4.26 0.91
N PHE A 220 20.65 3.79 0.97
CA PHE A 220 20.96 2.36 0.93
C PHE A 220 20.52 1.64 2.20
N LEU A 221 20.67 2.27 3.38
CA LEU A 221 20.15 1.72 4.63
C LEU A 221 18.62 1.64 4.60
N ARG A 222 17.95 2.68 4.06
CA ARG A 222 16.51 2.68 3.85
C ARG A 222 16.08 1.52 2.95
N ALA A 223 16.71 1.37 1.79
CA ALA A 223 16.41 0.30 0.84
C ALA A 223 16.58 -1.10 1.46
N ARG A 224 17.63 -1.30 2.28
CA ARG A 224 17.86 -2.56 2.99
C ARG A 224 16.76 -2.88 3.98
N ARG A 225 16.33 -1.91 4.78
CA ARG A 225 15.23 -2.07 5.75
C ARG A 225 13.90 -2.30 5.06
N TYR A 226 13.63 -1.55 3.99
CA TYR A 226 12.45 -1.65 3.15
C TYR A 226 12.24 -3.03 2.53
N MET A 227 13.32 -3.68 2.06
CA MET A 227 13.26 -4.99 1.40
C MET A 227 13.34 -6.19 2.37
N GLN A 228 13.02 -6.03 3.65
CA GLN A 228 13.08 -7.15 4.62
C GLN A 228 11.87 -8.08 4.56
N SER A 229 10.67 -7.51 4.41
CA SER A 229 9.40 -8.24 4.41
C SER A 229 8.32 -7.40 3.75
N ARG A 230 7.15 -7.97 3.48
CA ARG A 230 6.02 -7.18 3.00
C ARG A 230 5.58 -6.09 3.98
N GLN A 231 5.63 -6.35 5.29
CA GLN A 231 5.33 -5.33 6.31
C GLN A 231 6.35 -4.19 6.28
N SER A 232 7.62 -4.52 6.06
CA SER A 232 8.71 -3.54 5.94
C SER A 232 8.52 -2.58 4.78
N LEU A 233 7.77 -2.95 3.73
CA LEU A 233 7.40 -2.03 2.66
C LEU A 233 6.48 -0.88 3.15
N LEU A 234 5.66 -1.15 4.16
CA LEU A 234 4.83 -0.13 4.80
C LEU A 234 5.65 0.69 5.80
N ASP A 235 6.38 0.00 6.68
CA ASP A 235 7.14 0.62 7.76
C ASP A 235 8.28 1.50 7.24
N TYR A 236 8.89 1.10 6.11
CA TYR A 236 10.01 1.80 5.49
C TYR A 236 9.69 2.33 4.08
N SER A 237 8.43 2.70 3.82
CA SER A 237 7.97 3.25 2.53
C SER A 237 8.93 4.31 1.95
N LEU A 238 9.19 4.21 0.65
CA LEU A 238 10.04 5.16 -0.08
C LEU A 238 9.37 6.52 -0.20
N THR A 239 8.05 6.54 -0.38
CA THR A 239 7.21 7.75 -0.39
C THR A 239 7.38 8.53 0.90
N GLN A 240 7.27 7.85 2.04
CA GLN A 240 7.43 8.48 3.35
C GLN A 240 8.83 9.08 3.53
N PHE A 241 9.86 8.32 3.14
CA PHE A 241 11.25 8.76 3.25
C PHE A 241 11.51 10.04 2.46
N PHE A 242 10.98 10.12 1.24
CA PHE A 242 11.10 11.31 0.40
C PHE A 242 10.40 12.52 1.02
N HIS A 243 9.14 12.38 1.47
CA HIS A 243 8.40 13.48 2.08
C HIS A 243 9.05 13.97 3.37
N GLU A 244 9.60 13.08 4.20
CA GLU A 244 10.35 13.50 5.38
C GLU A 244 11.61 14.27 4.97
N ALA A 245 12.38 13.80 3.98
CA ALA A 245 13.56 14.52 3.48
C ALA A 245 13.23 15.90 2.88
N GLU A 246 12.12 16.00 2.15
CA GLU A 246 11.64 17.22 1.53
C GLU A 246 11.37 18.34 2.56
N ARG A 247 10.88 17.99 3.75
CA ARG A 247 10.64 18.96 4.85
C ARG A 247 11.90 19.69 5.30
N TYR A 248 13.07 19.09 5.09
CA TYR A 248 14.37 19.66 5.50
C TYR A 248 15.16 20.27 4.34
N ARG A 249 14.52 20.48 3.18
CA ARG A 249 15.16 21.11 2.03
C ARG A 249 15.57 22.57 2.28
N ALA A 250 14.83 23.29 3.13
CA ALA A 250 15.01 24.72 3.42
C ALA A 250 16.01 25.01 4.55
#